data_AF-A0A9W7YK17-F1
#
_entry.id   AF-A0A9W7YK17-F1
#
_cell.length_a   1.000
_cell.length_b   1.000
_cell.length_c   1.000
_cell.angle_alpha   90.00
_cell.angle_beta   90.00
_cell.angle_gamma   90.00
#
_symmetry.space_group_name_H-M   'P 1'
#
loop_
_entity.id
_entity.type
_entity.pdbx_description
1 polymer ?
#
loop_
_entity_poly.entity_id
_entity_poly.type
_entity_poly.pdbx_seq_one_letter_code
_entity_poly.pdbx_strand_id
1 'polypeptide(L)'
;MSAILAECISKLQLENVPSLAPKAAQYFDQIGQRLSRSKTTALALCRQSIAVQLACESLSVPFNEAAACSLSSVSLSDFRVCVKEARTSLGLVKHITLEELDVQYGPPPEIIEYSRRLLDEFRHTLGATMPAAVSRSMNWDDSVYIVGAFFLVCKHFKKRVVAKAALIEAASVKPAIFNSAVSKLEQFGGKTLKAIGTAGIGMLKTPRKRVREQLAEEDAENTPEVSTRGHTRSRTPAASSHMISSLIPDEAC
;
A
#
# COMPACT_ATOMS: atom_id res chain seq x y z
N MET A 1 -29.31 28.03 2.43
CA MET A 1 -28.90 26.66 2.04
C MET A 1 -29.29 26.47 0.59
N SER A 2 -28.47 25.86 -0.27
CA SER A 2 -28.87 25.61 -1.66
C SER A 2 -29.88 24.45 -1.71
N ALA A 3 -30.94 24.59 -2.50
CA ALA A 3 -31.99 23.57 -2.61
C ALA A 3 -31.41 22.20 -3.04
N ILE A 4 -30.43 22.24 -3.94
CA ILE A 4 -29.73 21.05 -4.48
C ILE A 4 -29.01 20.26 -3.38
N LEU A 5 -28.46 20.94 -2.36
CA LEU A 5 -27.79 20.26 -1.24
C LEU A 5 -28.80 19.61 -0.29
N ALA A 6 -29.93 20.28 -0.03
CA ALA A 6 -31.00 19.71 0.78
C ALA A 6 -31.61 18.46 0.11
N GLU A 7 -31.87 18.54 -1.21
CA GLU A 7 -32.32 17.40 -2.02
C GLU A 7 -31.33 16.22 -1.98
N CYS A 8 -30.02 16.50 -2.06
CA CYS A 8 -28.97 15.48 -1.94
C CYS A 8 -28.98 14.79 -0.56
N ILE A 9 -29.11 15.56 0.52
CA ILE A 9 -29.20 15.03 1.90
C ILE A 9 -30.45 14.15 2.09
N SER A 10 -31.62 14.59 1.60
CA SER A 10 -32.87 13.82 1.65
C SER A 10 -32.77 12.53 0.84
N LYS A 11 -32.25 12.58 -0.39
CA LYS A 11 -32.07 11.37 -1.24
C LYS A 11 -31.05 10.37 -0.67
N LEU A 12 -30.12 10.84 0.15
CA LEU A 12 -29.18 10.00 0.90
C LEU A 12 -29.73 9.52 2.26
N GLN A 13 -30.95 9.91 2.64
CA GLN A 13 -31.61 9.56 3.91
C GLN A 13 -30.88 10.08 5.16
N LEU A 14 -30.17 11.21 5.03
CA LEU A 14 -29.32 11.80 6.07
C LEU A 14 -29.96 13.02 6.78
N GLU A 15 -31.24 13.27 6.54
CA GLU A 15 -31.99 14.42 7.07
C GLU A 15 -32.11 14.44 8.60
N ASN A 16 -32.05 13.28 9.25
CA ASN A 16 -32.15 13.13 10.71
C ASN A 16 -30.84 13.45 11.46
N VAL A 17 -29.75 13.78 10.75
CA VAL A 17 -28.45 14.05 11.36
C VAL A 17 -28.33 15.53 11.74
N PRO A 18 -28.33 15.89 13.06
CA PRO A 18 -28.16 17.27 13.47
C PRO A 18 -26.79 17.81 13.02
N SER A 19 -26.76 19.09 12.65
CA SER A 19 -25.55 19.79 12.15
C SER A 19 -24.97 19.29 10.82
N LEU A 20 -25.47 18.22 10.20
CA LEU A 20 -24.97 17.77 8.89
C LEU A 20 -25.19 18.81 7.78
N ALA A 21 -26.41 19.32 7.65
CA ALA A 21 -26.77 20.25 6.59
C ALA A 21 -25.95 21.58 6.58
N PRO A 22 -25.72 22.28 7.72
CA PRO A 22 -24.81 23.43 7.74
C PRO A 22 -23.35 23.04 7.50
N LYS A 23 -22.91 21.85 7.94
CA LYS A 23 -21.54 21.36 7.72
C LYS A 23 -21.28 21.01 6.25
N ALA A 24 -22.24 20.38 5.59
CA ALA A 24 -22.22 20.11 4.15
C ALA A 24 -22.25 21.41 3.34
N ALA A 25 -23.01 22.43 3.77
CA ALA A 25 -22.99 23.75 3.12
C ALA A 25 -21.61 24.41 3.22
N GLN A 26 -20.95 24.35 4.39
CA GLN A 26 -19.59 24.83 4.59
C GLN A 26 -18.61 24.18 3.60
N TYR A 27 -18.61 22.83 3.48
CA TYR A 27 -17.73 22.15 2.53
C TYR A 27 -18.10 22.43 1.08
N PHE A 28 -19.39 22.52 0.75
CA PHE A 28 -19.85 22.84 -0.60
C PHE A 28 -19.30 24.19 -1.07
N ASP A 29 -19.35 25.22 -0.22
CA ASP A 29 -18.84 26.56 -0.53
C ASP A 29 -17.31 26.58 -0.62
N GLN A 30 -16.60 25.91 0.30
CA GLN A 30 -15.15 25.79 0.26
C GLN A 30 -14.66 25.06 -1.02
N ILE A 31 -15.33 23.97 -1.42
CA ILE A 31 -15.05 23.28 -2.69
C ILE A 31 -15.27 24.23 -3.87
N GLY A 32 -16.35 25.02 -3.85
CA GLY A 32 -16.61 26.03 -4.87
C GLY A 32 -15.48 27.05 -4.99
N GLN A 33 -15.02 27.61 -3.87
CA GLN A 33 -13.96 28.62 -3.86
C GLN A 33 -12.62 28.03 -4.32
N ARG A 34 -12.21 26.89 -3.76
CA ARG A 34 -10.89 26.28 -3.99
C ARG A 34 -10.77 25.56 -5.32
N LEU A 35 -11.85 24.94 -5.83
CA LEU A 35 -11.86 24.12 -7.04
C LEU A 35 -12.68 24.71 -8.19
N SER A 36 -13.11 25.98 -8.10
CA SER A 36 -13.71 26.76 -9.21
C SER A 36 -12.91 26.73 -10.52
N ARG A 37 -11.60 26.46 -10.44
CA ARG A 37 -10.66 26.39 -11.57
C ARG A 37 -10.31 24.96 -11.99
N SER A 38 -10.86 23.93 -11.35
CA SER A 38 -10.62 22.54 -11.75
C SER A 38 -11.30 22.28 -13.09
N LYS A 39 -10.58 21.65 -14.02
CA LYS A 39 -11.08 21.32 -15.36
C LYS A 39 -11.88 20.00 -15.39
N THR A 40 -12.04 19.36 -14.23
CA THR A 40 -12.66 18.04 -14.10
C THR A 40 -14.18 18.15 -14.08
N THR A 41 -14.84 17.89 -15.21
CA THR A 41 -16.32 17.89 -15.32
C THR A 41 -16.99 17.01 -14.26
N ALA A 42 -16.40 15.85 -13.94
CA ALA A 42 -16.91 14.95 -12.90
C ALA A 42 -17.01 15.62 -11.52
N LEU A 43 -16.05 16.48 -11.15
CA LEU A 43 -16.05 17.20 -9.86
C LEU A 43 -17.25 18.17 -9.77
N ALA A 44 -17.63 18.80 -10.89
CA ALA A 44 -18.80 19.67 -10.93
C ALA A 44 -20.12 18.89 -10.75
N LEU A 45 -20.19 17.67 -11.29
CA LEU A 45 -21.37 16.79 -11.21
C LEU A 45 -21.57 16.18 -9.81
N CYS A 46 -20.50 15.85 -9.10
CA CYS A 46 -20.57 15.22 -7.77
C CYS A 46 -20.25 16.15 -6.58
N ARG A 47 -20.10 17.47 -6.81
CA ARG A 47 -19.75 18.47 -5.76
C ARG A 47 -20.65 18.40 -4.53
N GLN A 48 -21.96 18.22 -4.71
CA GLN A 48 -22.95 18.11 -3.64
C GLN A 48 -22.71 16.82 -2.83
N SER A 49 -22.62 15.68 -3.51
CA SER A 49 -22.33 14.38 -2.92
C SER A 49 -21.01 14.37 -2.13
N ILE A 50 -19.96 15.00 -2.65
CA ILE A 50 -18.66 15.15 -1.96
C ILE A 50 -18.83 16.01 -0.69
N ALA A 51 -19.54 17.14 -0.79
CA ALA A 51 -19.74 18.02 0.37
C ALA A 51 -20.51 17.33 1.51
N VAL A 52 -21.50 16.48 1.17
CA VAL A 52 -22.20 15.64 2.14
C VAL A 52 -21.29 14.54 2.69
N GLN A 53 -20.48 13.88 1.86
CA GLN A 53 -19.50 12.88 2.31
C GLN A 53 -18.52 13.46 3.33
N LEU A 54 -17.88 14.60 3.03
CA LEU A 54 -16.93 15.25 3.94
C LEU A 54 -17.60 15.71 5.24
N ALA A 55 -18.87 16.11 5.17
CA ALA A 55 -19.66 16.45 6.36
C ALA A 55 -19.91 15.20 7.23
N CYS A 56 -20.31 14.07 6.63
CA CYS A 56 -20.48 12.80 7.32
C CYS A 56 -19.17 12.31 7.97
N GLU A 57 -18.06 12.36 7.23
CA GLU A 57 -16.71 12.04 7.75
C GLU A 57 -16.36 12.90 8.96
N SER A 58 -16.62 14.21 8.90
CA SER A 58 -16.35 15.13 10.02
C SER A 58 -17.27 14.97 11.23
N LEU A 59 -18.41 14.28 11.08
CA LEU A 59 -19.37 13.99 12.14
C LEU A 59 -19.35 12.49 12.55
N SER A 60 -18.43 11.70 12.00
CA SER A 60 -18.35 10.24 12.20
C SER A 60 -19.66 9.48 11.86
N VAL A 61 -20.38 9.97 10.84
CA VAL A 61 -21.65 9.40 10.35
C VAL A 61 -21.37 8.46 9.17
N PRO A 62 -21.98 7.25 9.10
CA PRO A 62 -21.82 6.36 7.96
C PRO A 62 -22.36 6.99 6.67
N PHE A 63 -21.62 6.84 5.57
CA PHE A 63 -21.96 7.42 4.27
C PHE A 63 -22.02 6.35 3.18
N ASN A 64 -23.08 6.37 2.36
CA ASN A 64 -23.26 5.43 1.26
C ASN A 64 -22.68 5.98 -0.04
N GLU A 65 -21.41 5.66 -0.33
CA GLU A 65 -20.73 6.08 -1.57
C GLU A 65 -21.47 5.62 -2.84
N ALA A 66 -22.09 4.43 -2.84
CA ALA A 66 -22.77 3.89 -4.02
C ALA A 66 -24.03 4.72 -4.37
N ALA A 67 -24.86 5.03 -3.37
CA ALA A 67 -26.01 5.93 -3.56
C ALA A 67 -25.56 7.33 -4.01
N ALA A 68 -24.48 7.85 -3.43
CA ALA A 68 -23.92 9.15 -3.79
C ALA A 68 -23.41 9.21 -5.25
N CYS A 69 -22.84 8.13 -5.77
CA CYS A 69 -22.45 7.98 -7.18
C CYS A 69 -23.69 7.95 -8.09
N SER A 70 -24.71 7.15 -7.75
CA SER A 70 -25.97 7.10 -8.51
C SER A 70 -26.68 8.45 -8.61
N LEU A 71 -26.60 9.28 -7.57
CA LEU A 71 -27.19 10.63 -7.57
C LEU A 71 -26.41 11.66 -8.40
N SER A 72 -25.12 11.41 -8.66
CA SER A 72 -24.24 12.35 -9.36
C SER A 72 -23.79 11.89 -10.75
N SER A 73 -24.30 10.74 -11.21
CA SER A 73 -24.04 10.15 -12.54
C SER A 73 -22.54 9.98 -12.87
N VAL A 74 -21.71 9.72 -11.86
CA VAL A 74 -20.27 9.45 -12.00
C VAL A 74 -19.94 8.01 -11.60
N SER A 75 -18.85 7.47 -12.14
CA SER A 75 -18.36 6.17 -11.70
C SER A 75 -17.81 6.23 -10.26
N LEU A 76 -17.84 5.12 -9.52
CA LEU A 76 -17.27 5.05 -8.18
C LEU A 76 -15.76 5.39 -8.16
N SER A 77 -15.04 5.06 -9.23
CA SER A 77 -13.66 5.47 -9.45
C SER A 77 -13.50 6.98 -9.56
N ASP A 78 -14.29 7.64 -10.42
CA ASP A 78 -14.21 9.10 -10.63
C ASP A 78 -14.66 9.85 -9.37
N PHE A 79 -15.70 9.36 -8.70
CA PHE A 79 -16.18 9.90 -7.42
C PHE A 79 -15.07 9.88 -6.38
N ARG A 80 -14.41 8.74 -6.15
CA ARG A 80 -13.29 8.62 -5.21
C ARG A 80 -12.09 9.51 -5.58
N VAL A 81 -11.80 9.67 -6.86
CA VAL A 81 -10.77 10.62 -7.33
C VAL A 81 -11.17 12.07 -7.01
N CYS A 82 -12.43 12.44 -7.24
CA CYS A 82 -12.94 13.78 -6.96
C CYS A 82 -13.02 14.09 -5.44
N VAL A 83 -13.43 13.12 -4.61
CA VAL A 83 -13.36 13.21 -3.15
C VAL A 83 -11.92 13.43 -2.68
N LYS A 84 -10.96 12.69 -3.26
CA LYS A 84 -9.52 12.81 -2.95
C LYS A 84 -8.94 14.16 -3.39
N GLU A 85 -9.34 14.68 -4.56
CA GLU A 85 -9.00 16.03 -5.02
C GLU A 85 -9.55 17.08 -4.03
N ALA A 86 -10.82 16.96 -3.61
CA ALA A 86 -11.44 17.84 -2.63
C ALA A 86 -10.74 17.79 -1.27
N ARG A 87 -10.48 16.61 -0.69
CA ARG A 87 -9.72 16.48 0.58
C ARG A 87 -8.36 17.17 0.48
N THR A 88 -7.65 16.98 -0.64
CA THR A 88 -6.34 17.61 -0.89
C THR A 88 -6.45 19.14 -0.93
N SER A 89 -7.39 19.68 -1.72
CA SER A 89 -7.59 21.12 -1.88
C SER A 89 -8.13 21.84 -0.64
N LEU A 90 -8.75 21.10 0.29
CA LEU A 90 -9.25 21.59 1.57
C LEU A 90 -8.28 21.40 2.74
N GLY A 91 -7.13 20.71 2.53
CA GLY A 91 -6.21 20.37 3.62
C GLY A 91 -6.74 19.30 4.59
N LEU A 92 -7.72 18.50 4.15
CA LEU A 92 -8.30 17.38 4.90
C LEU A 92 -7.57 16.05 4.62
N VAL A 93 -6.32 16.12 4.15
CA VAL A 93 -5.49 14.93 3.93
C VAL A 93 -5.06 14.41 5.30
N LYS A 94 -5.35 13.14 5.59
CA LYS A 94 -4.82 12.51 6.79
C LYS A 94 -3.30 12.41 6.66
N HIS A 95 -2.58 13.05 7.58
CA HIS A 95 -1.14 12.90 7.70
C HIS A 95 -0.85 11.50 8.22
N ILE A 96 -0.15 10.69 7.42
CA ILE A 96 0.29 9.36 7.81
C ILE A 96 1.60 9.50 8.55
N THR A 97 1.64 9.00 9.79
CA THR A 97 2.88 8.96 10.59
C THR A 97 3.60 7.62 10.42
N LEU A 98 4.86 7.54 10.88
CA LEU A 98 5.60 6.27 10.88
C LEU A 98 4.95 5.25 11.83
N GLU A 99 4.35 5.71 12.91
CA GLU A 99 3.65 4.90 13.90
C GLU A 99 2.35 4.31 13.34
N GLU A 100 1.65 5.05 12.46
CA GLU A 100 0.48 4.51 11.75
C GLU A 100 0.91 3.46 10.71
N LEU A 101 2.06 3.62 10.04
CA LEU A 101 2.64 2.60 9.16
C LEU A 101 3.12 1.36 9.93
N ASP A 102 3.62 1.54 11.16
CA ASP A 102 4.04 0.46 12.05
C ASP A 102 2.84 -0.43 12.42
N VAL A 103 1.75 0.19 12.90
CA VAL A 103 0.49 -0.51 13.23
C VAL A 103 -0.16 -1.16 12.00
N GLN A 104 -0.16 -0.50 10.83
CA GLN A 104 -0.81 -1.03 9.63
C GLN A 104 -0.06 -2.19 8.97
N TYR A 105 1.28 -2.22 9.04
CA TYR A 105 2.09 -3.14 8.24
C TYR A 105 3.03 -4.06 9.06
N GLY A 106 3.14 -3.88 10.38
CA GLY A 106 4.01 -4.68 11.26
C GLY A 106 5.47 -4.82 10.78
N PRO A 107 6.13 -3.75 10.33
CA PRO A 107 7.52 -3.80 9.93
C PRO A 107 8.44 -4.16 11.12
N PRO A 108 9.60 -4.80 10.88
CA PRO A 108 10.63 -4.92 11.91
C PRO A 108 11.07 -3.54 12.43
N PRO A 109 11.36 -3.38 13.75
CA PRO A 109 11.59 -2.07 14.38
C PRO A 109 12.68 -1.23 13.73
N GLU A 110 13.70 -1.88 13.16
CA GLU A 110 14.79 -1.19 12.46
C GLU A 110 14.26 -0.35 11.28
N ILE A 111 13.21 -0.79 10.60
CA ILE A 111 12.65 -0.06 9.45
C ILE A 111 12.11 1.30 9.90
N ILE A 112 11.31 1.33 10.97
CA ILE A 112 10.76 2.59 11.52
C ILE A 112 11.90 3.52 11.99
N GLU A 113 12.91 2.97 12.66
CA GLU A 113 14.06 3.75 13.13
C GLU A 113 14.86 4.35 11.96
N TYR A 114 15.23 3.54 10.96
CA TYR A 114 15.94 4.00 9.78
C TYR A 114 15.10 4.93 8.91
N SER A 115 13.76 4.79 8.88
CA SER A 115 12.88 5.74 8.20
C SER A 115 12.84 7.09 8.89
N ARG A 116 12.84 7.14 10.23
CA ARG A 116 12.95 8.39 10.99
C ARG A 116 14.29 9.08 10.71
N ARG A 117 15.40 8.35 10.85
CA ARG A 117 16.76 8.84 10.52
C ARG A 117 16.87 9.36 9.09
N LEU A 118 16.20 8.69 8.13
CA LEU A 118 16.18 9.08 6.72
C LEU A 118 15.43 10.40 6.49
N LEU A 119 14.30 10.60 7.18
CA LEU A 119 13.54 11.86 7.14
C LEU A 119 14.32 13.01 7.79
N ASP A 120 14.98 12.76 8.92
CA ASP A 120 15.84 13.74 9.60
C ASP A 120 17.02 14.16 8.71
N GLU A 121 17.73 13.18 8.10
CA GLU A 121 18.81 13.48 7.15
C GLU A 121 18.28 14.27 5.95
N PHE A 122 17.18 13.82 5.34
CA PHE A 122 16.53 14.48 4.21
C PHE A 122 16.16 15.93 4.52
N ARG A 123 15.56 16.20 5.68
CA ARG A 123 15.20 17.54 6.14
C ARG A 123 16.43 18.44 6.29
N HIS A 124 17.50 17.92 6.90
CA HIS A 124 18.74 18.67 7.08
C HIS A 124 19.47 18.93 5.76
N THR A 125 19.64 17.93 4.90
CA THR A 125 20.43 18.06 3.67
C THR A 125 19.67 18.84 2.59
N LEU A 126 18.39 18.56 2.36
CA LEU A 126 17.58 19.32 1.41
C LEU A 126 17.36 20.75 1.92
N GLY A 127 17.06 20.90 3.22
CA GLY A 127 16.87 22.20 3.86
C GLY A 127 18.10 23.11 3.77
N ALA A 128 19.31 22.55 3.82
CA ALA A 128 20.56 23.29 3.62
C ALA A 128 20.82 23.74 2.16
N THR A 129 20.17 23.11 1.17
CA THR A 129 20.26 23.56 -0.24
C THR A 129 19.22 24.61 -0.64
N MET A 130 18.26 24.90 0.25
CA MET A 130 17.17 25.85 -0.01
C MET A 130 17.37 27.17 0.72
N PRO A 131 16.90 28.31 0.15
CA PRO A 131 16.79 29.56 0.89
C PRO A 131 15.93 29.37 2.15
N ALA A 132 16.33 30.00 3.26
CA ALA A 132 15.69 29.82 4.57
C ALA A 132 14.19 30.15 4.60
N ALA A 133 13.68 30.98 3.68
CA ALA A 133 12.24 31.24 3.52
C ALA A 133 11.50 30.02 2.92
N VAL A 134 12.06 29.41 1.88
CA VAL A 134 11.49 28.24 1.19
C VAL A 134 11.53 27.01 2.10
N SER A 135 12.65 26.80 2.80
CA SER A 135 12.83 25.71 3.77
C SER A 135 11.82 25.78 4.94
N ARG A 136 11.37 26.99 5.32
CA ARG A 136 10.33 27.21 6.34
C ARG A 136 8.90 27.02 5.82
N SER A 137 8.64 27.24 4.53
CA SER A 137 7.32 26.97 3.91
C SER A 137 7.15 25.53 3.43
N MET A 138 8.23 24.74 3.41
CA MET A 138 8.22 23.34 3.02
C MET A 138 7.48 22.50 4.07
N ASN A 139 6.47 21.74 3.66
CA ASN A 139 5.85 20.72 4.52
C ASN A 139 6.74 19.47 4.57
N TRP A 140 7.49 19.33 5.66
CA TRP A 140 8.38 18.19 5.89
C TRP A 140 7.60 16.92 6.29
N ASP A 141 6.44 17.11 6.92
CA ASP A 141 5.56 16.06 7.45
C ASP A 141 4.42 15.69 6.48
N ASP A 142 4.68 15.86 5.18
CA ASP A 142 3.79 15.39 4.11
C ASP A 142 3.85 13.85 4.03
N SER A 143 2.68 13.21 4.02
CA SER A 143 2.52 11.76 3.88
C SER A 143 3.34 11.18 2.72
N VAL A 144 3.57 11.93 1.64
CA VAL A 144 4.40 11.45 0.52
C VAL A 144 5.86 11.23 0.89
N TYR A 145 6.43 12.05 1.79
CA TYR A 145 7.81 11.88 2.25
C TYR A 145 7.89 10.78 3.30
N ILE A 146 6.96 10.73 4.25
CA ILE A 146 6.93 9.72 5.32
C ILE A 146 6.80 8.31 4.72
N VAL A 147 5.81 8.12 3.84
CA VAL A 147 5.58 6.84 3.17
C VAL A 147 6.68 6.53 2.14
N GLY A 148 7.25 7.56 1.49
CA GLY A 148 8.39 7.42 0.59
C GLY A 148 9.65 6.93 1.32
N ALA A 149 9.92 7.43 2.53
CA ALA A 149 11.04 7.02 3.37
C ALA A 149 10.85 5.59 3.86
N PHE A 150 9.64 5.23 4.29
CA PHE A 150 9.28 3.85 4.66
C PHE A 150 9.51 2.86 3.50
N PHE A 151 9.01 3.19 2.30
CA PHE A 151 9.23 2.40 1.09
C PHE A 151 10.73 2.21 0.79
N LEU A 152 11.51 3.29 0.85
CA LEU A 152 12.92 3.29 0.48
C LEU A 152 13.77 2.48 1.48
N VAL A 153 13.48 2.57 2.78
CA VAL A 153 14.11 1.74 3.81
C VAL A 153 13.75 0.27 3.64
N CYS A 154 12.48 -0.08 3.42
CA CYS A 154 12.06 -1.45 3.09
C CYS A 154 12.83 -2.03 1.88
N LYS A 155 12.95 -1.25 0.81
CA LYS A 155 13.71 -1.58 -0.40
C LYS A 155 15.19 -1.85 -0.07
N HIS A 156 15.84 -1.01 0.73
CA HIS A 156 17.25 -1.17 1.09
C HIS A 156 17.51 -2.37 2.02
N PHE A 157 16.60 -2.66 2.95
CA PHE A 157 16.64 -3.89 3.76
C PHE A 157 16.30 -5.16 2.96
N LYS A 158 15.88 -5.04 1.69
CA LYS A 158 15.35 -6.14 0.85
C LYS A 158 14.16 -6.88 1.49
N LYS A 159 13.47 -6.25 2.45
CA LYS A 159 12.28 -6.77 3.12
C LYS A 159 11.04 -6.30 2.36
N ARG A 160 10.29 -7.21 1.72
CA ARG A 160 9.00 -6.90 1.10
C ARG A 160 7.90 -6.90 2.16
N VAL A 161 7.84 -5.83 2.95
CA VAL A 161 6.81 -5.63 3.98
C VAL A 161 5.44 -5.36 3.33
N VAL A 162 5.42 -4.57 2.26
CA VAL A 162 4.17 -4.07 1.64
C VAL A 162 4.36 -3.82 0.14
N ALA A 163 3.27 -3.89 -0.63
CA ALA A 163 3.28 -3.57 -2.06
C ALA A 163 3.36 -2.05 -2.29
N LYS A 164 4.21 -1.62 -3.23
CA LYS A 164 4.38 -0.20 -3.58
C LYS A 164 3.05 0.49 -3.97
N ALA A 165 2.12 -0.23 -4.58
CA ALA A 165 0.80 0.30 -4.95
C ALA A 165 -0.01 0.74 -3.72
N ALA A 166 -0.07 -0.09 -2.67
CA ALA A 166 -0.75 0.24 -1.41
C ALA A 166 -0.12 1.46 -0.73
N LEU A 167 1.22 1.60 -0.78
CA LEU A 167 1.90 2.78 -0.25
C LEU A 167 1.61 4.07 -1.06
N ILE A 168 1.50 3.99 -2.39
CA ILE A 168 1.08 5.15 -3.22
C ILE A 168 -0.37 5.55 -2.89
N GLU A 169 -1.25 4.56 -2.67
CA GLU A 169 -2.63 4.77 -2.28
C GLU A 169 -2.73 5.45 -0.90
N ALA A 170 -2.05 4.90 0.11
CA ALA A 170 -1.96 5.43 1.46
C ALA A 170 -1.45 6.88 1.46
N ALA A 171 -0.29 7.13 0.81
CA ALA A 171 0.29 8.47 0.63
C ALA A 171 -0.63 9.45 -0.12
N SER A 172 -1.76 9.00 -0.66
CA SER A 172 -2.78 9.80 -1.31
C SER A 172 -2.32 10.63 -2.52
N VAL A 173 -1.24 10.21 -3.19
CA VAL A 173 -0.65 10.90 -4.35
C VAL A 173 -0.77 10.09 -5.65
N LYS A 174 -0.45 10.74 -6.77
CA LYS A 174 -0.26 10.06 -8.07
C LYS A 174 1.11 9.34 -8.09
N PRO A 175 1.26 8.20 -8.80
CA PRO A 175 2.52 7.45 -8.86
C PRO A 175 3.75 8.28 -9.26
N ALA A 176 3.59 9.25 -10.17
CA ALA A 176 4.67 10.14 -10.60
C ALA A 176 5.19 11.05 -9.46
N ILE A 177 4.27 11.58 -8.63
CA ILE A 177 4.61 12.41 -7.47
C ILE A 177 5.33 11.57 -6.42
N PHE A 178 4.82 10.37 -6.13
CA PHE A 178 5.46 9.42 -5.22
C PHE A 178 6.89 9.06 -5.68
N ASN A 179 7.07 8.72 -6.95
CA ASN A 179 8.38 8.41 -7.51
C ASN A 179 9.35 9.61 -7.39
N SER A 180 8.88 10.83 -7.67
CA SER A 180 9.70 12.04 -7.53
C SER A 180 10.12 12.29 -6.07
N ALA A 181 9.21 12.10 -5.11
CA ALA A 181 9.54 12.20 -3.68
C ALA A 181 10.56 11.15 -3.25
N VAL A 182 10.40 9.89 -3.66
CA VAL A 182 11.35 8.80 -3.39
C VAL A 182 12.73 9.10 -3.99
N SER A 183 12.82 9.61 -5.23
CA SER A 183 14.10 9.99 -5.83
C SER A 183 14.80 11.13 -5.08
N LYS A 184 14.05 12.10 -4.55
CA LYS A 184 14.62 13.16 -3.68
C LYS A 184 15.11 12.57 -2.35
N LEU A 185 14.34 11.69 -1.71
CA LEU A 185 14.78 10.97 -0.50
C LEU A 185 16.05 10.15 -0.74
N GLU A 186 16.18 9.50 -1.91
CA GLU A 186 17.36 8.73 -2.30
C GLU A 186 18.59 9.63 -2.56
N GLN A 187 18.38 10.81 -3.17
CA GLN A 187 19.42 11.81 -3.42
C GLN A 187 19.95 12.47 -2.13
N PHE A 188 19.05 12.84 -1.22
CA PHE A 188 19.35 13.69 -0.05
C PHE A 188 19.54 12.87 1.25
N GLY A 189 19.07 11.63 1.31
CA GLY A 189 19.20 10.70 2.45
C GLY A 189 20.32 9.66 2.29
N GLY A 190 21.32 9.95 1.46
CA GLY A 190 22.30 8.97 0.99
C GLY A 190 23.18 8.35 2.07
N LYS A 191 23.38 8.98 3.24
CA LYS A 191 24.19 8.41 4.33
C LYS A 191 23.43 7.30 5.05
N THR A 192 22.16 7.55 5.40
CA THR A 192 21.28 6.58 6.07
C THR A 192 21.05 5.35 5.18
N LEU A 193 20.84 5.54 3.88
CA LEU A 193 20.65 4.45 2.93
C LEU A 193 21.90 3.58 2.73
N LYS A 194 23.09 4.17 2.82
CA LYS A 194 24.38 3.45 2.84
C LYS A 194 24.58 2.70 4.16
N ALA A 195 24.18 3.29 5.29
CA ALA A 195 24.25 2.64 6.61
C ALA A 195 23.37 1.38 6.69
N ILE A 196 22.18 1.37 6.06
CA ILE A 196 21.36 0.16 5.90
C ILE A 196 22.11 -0.89 5.07
N GLY A 197 22.72 -0.46 3.96
CA GLY A 197 23.48 -1.34 3.07
C GLY A 197 24.66 -2.03 3.77
N THR A 198 25.38 -1.33 4.65
CA THR A 198 26.49 -1.90 5.43
C THR A 198 26.00 -2.75 6.61
N ALA A 199 24.96 -2.31 7.33
CA ALA A 199 24.35 -3.11 8.41
C ALA A 199 23.76 -4.44 7.89
N GLY A 200 23.12 -4.43 6.72
CA GLY A 200 22.57 -5.62 6.07
C GLY A 200 23.62 -6.65 5.62
N ILE A 201 24.88 -6.23 5.41
CA ILE A 201 26.00 -7.15 5.14
C ILE A 201 26.47 -7.85 6.42
N GLY A 202 26.39 -7.18 7.58
CA GLY A 202 26.74 -7.76 8.88
C GLY A 202 25.79 -8.88 9.33
N MET A 203 24.50 -8.78 8.99
CA MET A 203 23.46 -9.68 9.51
C MET A 203 23.14 -10.89 8.61
N LEU A 204 23.90 -11.10 7.53
CA LEU A 204 23.78 -12.27 6.64
C LEU A 204 24.73 -13.44 6.99
N LYS A 205 25.32 -13.43 8.19
CA LYS A 205 26.21 -14.50 8.70
C LYS A 205 25.63 -15.26 9.90
N THR A 206 24.43 -15.83 9.76
CA THR A 206 24.08 -17.03 10.52
C THR A 206 24.53 -18.26 9.70
N PRO A 207 25.47 -19.08 10.19
CA PRO A 207 25.92 -20.26 9.45
C PRO A 207 24.80 -21.30 9.45
N ARG A 208 24.10 -21.44 8.33
CA ARG A 208 23.13 -22.51 8.10
C ARG A 208 23.88 -23.83 7.97
N LYS A 209 24.21 -24.44 9.11
CA LYS A 209 24.98 -25.69 9.22
C LYS A 209 24.24 -26.78 8.44
N ARG A 210 24.72 -27.09 7.23
CA ARG A 210 24.31 -28.28 6.48
C ARG A 210 24.78 -29.50 7.26
N VAL A 211 23.92 -30.09 8.08
CA VAL A 211 24.15 -31.44 8.59
C VAL A 211 23.83 -32.41 7.46
N ARG A 212 24.86 -32.73 6.67
CA ARG A 212 24.89 -33.91 5.81
C ARG A 212 25.69 -34.95 6.59
N GLU A 213 25.00 -35.72 7.44
CA GLU A 213 25.61 -36.88 8.08
C GLU A 213 25.68 -38.02 7.06
N GLN A 214 26.90 -38.31 6.63
CA GLN A 214 27.30 -39.55 5.98
C GLN A 214 28.69 -39.89 6.51
N LEU A 215 28.76 -40.88 7.39
CA LEU A 215 29.96 -41.67 7.64
C LEU A 215 29.50 -43.12 7.75
N ALA A 216 30.12 -43.97 6.94
CA ALA A 216 29.91 -45.40 6.97
C ALA A 216 30.89 -46.05 7.97
N GLU A 217 30.42 -47.14 8.57
CA GLU A 217 31.09 -48.45 8.65
C GLU A 217 32.53 -48.56 9.22
N GLU A 218 32.62 -49.21 10.39
CA GLU A 218 33.61 -50.20 10.87
C GLU A 218 33.30 -50.44 12.37
N ASP A 219 33.38 -51.61 13.01
CA ASP A 219 33.22 -53.02 12.59
C ASP A 219 32.98 -53.87 13.88
N ALA A 220 32.88 -55.20 13.78
CA ALA A 220 32.94 -56.22 14.84
C ALA A 220 31.69 -56.54 15.72
N GLU A 221 31.08 -57.68 15.37
CA GLU A 221 30.98 -58.88 16.24
C GLU A 221 30.04 -58.89 17.48
N ASN A 222 28.81 -59.42 17.30
CA ASN A 222 28.36 -60.69 17.91
C ASN A 222 26.96 -61.15 17.45
N THR A 223 26.87 -62.37 16.92
CA THR A 223 25.65 -63.23 16.90
C THR A 223 25.51 -63.97 18.25
N PRO A 224 24.39 -64.65 18.61
CA PRO A 224 23.32 -65.25 17.78
C PRO A 224 21.88 -64.95 18.31
N GLU A 225 20.72 -65.56 17.96
CA GLU A 225 20.32 -66.64 17.02
C GLU A 225 18.80 -66.54 16.65
N VAL A 226 18.30 -67.49 15.83
CA VAL A 226 16.94 -68.11 15.88
C VAL A 226 15.67 -67.33 15.43
N SER A 227 15.15 -67.75 14.25
CA SER A 227 13.73 -68.13 13.97
C SER A 227 12.65 -67.02 13.79
N THR A 228 11.68 -67.09 12.85
CA THR A 228 11.38 -68.01 11.73
C THR A 228 10.47 -67.32 10.68
N ARG A 229 10.47 -67.87 9.43
CA ARG A 229 9.38 -67.84 8.40
C ARG A 229 8.91 -66.45 7.87
N GLY A 230 8.71 -66.26 6.57
CA GLY A 230 8.88 -67.14 5.41
C GLY A 230 8.23 -66.57 4.14
N HIS A 231 8.24 -67.35 3.04
CA HIS A 231 7.54 -67.11 1.76
C HIS A 231 7.93 -65.84 0.97
N THR A 232 8.87 -65.90 0.01
CA THR A 232 8.82 -66.50 -1.34
C THR A 232 8.46 -65.51 -2.45
N ARG A 233 9.43 -65.33 -3.38
CA ARG A 233 9.29 -65.18 -4.86
C ARG A 233 8.37 -64.07 -5.44
N SER A 234 8.65 -63.47 -6.60
CA SER A 234 9.89 -63.18 -7.37
C SER A 234 9.47 -62.50 -8.70
N ARG A 235 10.46 -61.96 -9.46
CA ARG A 235 10.41 -61.65 -10.91
C ARG A 235 9.71 -60.35 -11.38
N THR A 236 10.56 -59.32 -11.49
CA THR A 236 10.91 -58.58 -12.74
C THR A 236 10.76 -59.34 -14.09
N PRO A 237 10.90 -58.70 -15.28
CA PRO A 237 10.72 -57.26 -15.66
C PRO A 237 10.09 -57.01 -17.08
N ALA A 238 9.97 -55.72 -17.44
CA ALA A 238 10.22 -55.11 -18.77
C ALA A 238 9.33 -55.36 -20.03
N ALA A 239 9.29 -54.30 -20.87
CA ALA A 239 9.08 -54.30 -22.34
C ALA A 239 7.65 -54.64 -22.90
N SER A 240 7.17 -54.09 -24.03
CA SER A 240 7.55 -52.91 -24.85
C SER A 240 6.47 -52.60 -25.93
N SER A 241 6.47 -51.36 -26.44
CA SER A 241 6.14 -50.96 -27.83
C SER A 241 4.70 -50.91 -28.38
N HIS A 242 4.59 -50.10 -29.45
CA HIS A 242 3.52 -49.83 -30.43
C HIS A 242 2.29 -49.05 -29.94
N MET A 243 2.05 -47.79 -30.38
CA MET A 243 1.80 -47.27 -31.75
C MET A 243 0.53 -47.81 -32.41
N ILE A 244 -0.44 -46.93 -32.71
CA ILE A 244 -0.78 -46.48 -34.08
C ILE A 244 -1.96 -45.46 -34.05
N SER A 245 -1.70 -44.29 -34.66
CA SER A 245 -2.55 -43.46 -35.53
C SER A 245 -4.04 -43.13 -35.27
N SER A 246 -4.32 -41.82 -35.33
CA SER A 246 -5.41 -41.11 -36.05
C SER A 246 -6.90 -41.47 -35.84
N LEU A 247 -7.71 -40.46 -35.49
CA LEU A 247 -8.65 -39.80 -36.43
C LEU A 247 -9.40 -38.61 -35.78
N ILE A 248 -9.42 -37.48 -36.49
CA ILE A 248 -10.35 -36.32 -36.43
C ILE A 248 -11.10 -36.42 -37.78
N PRO A 249 -12.40 -36.07 -38.00
CA PRO A 249 -13.16 -34.93 -37.44
C PRO A 249 -14.66 -35.28 -37.14
N ASP A 250 -15.69 -34.40 -37.04
CA ASP A 250 -15.84 -32.92 -37.07
C ASP A 250 -17.19 -32.46 -36.43
N GLU A 251 -17.47 -31.15 -36.48
CA GLU A 251 -18.77 -30.47 -36.73
C GLU A 251 -19.88 -30.30 -35.64
N ALA A 252 -20.46 -29.09 -35.72
CA ALA A 252 -21.85 -28.66 -35.46
C ALA A 252 -22.44 -28.63 -34.03
N CYS A 253 -22.42 -27.44 -33.41
CA CYS A 253 -23.56 -26.50 -33.41
C CYS A 253 -23.18 -25.10 -32.92
#